data_AF-A0A5J4QYI9-F1
#
_entry.id   AF-A0A5J4QYI9-F1
#
_cell.length_a   1.000
_cell.length_b   1.000
_cell.length_c   1.000
_cell.angle_alpha   90.00
_cell.angle_beta   90.00
_cell.angle_gamma   90.00
#
_symmetry.space_group_name_H-M   'P 1'
#
loop_
_entity.id
_entity.type
_entity.pdbx_description
1 polymer ?
#
loop_
_entity_poly.entity_id
_entity_poly.type
_entity_poly.pdbx_seq_one_letter_code
_entity_poly.pdbx_strand_id
1 'polypeptide(L)'
;MEFVHDARTSHWEFYLQRIPSTRLLAPRERLDGMCFQQFMMVDTYFSRFLITKKEEFLDRMVASLYLKENERFALSFESAPSLFKRNPVLLNMEKRLPVIRALSKEIKFALFLNFILIKRWLGAAYPHLFPQAEEEEKESQRKKNKKEQKKQVTTNWLEIFDSFVGDNIPQAEKYQIMPVMDAFRILNRKIRDAKKHNH
;
A
#
# COMPACT_ATOMS: atom_id res chain seq x y z
N MET A 1 3.55 -0.18 26.31
CA MET A 1 3.85 -0.21 24.87
C MET A 1 4.73 0.99 24.58
N GLU A 2 6.02 0.78 24.37
CA GLU A 2 6.94 1.86 23.95
C GLU A 2 6.79 2.08 22.45
N PHE A 3 6.38 3.29 22.08
CA PHE A 3 6.25 3.71 20.69
C PHE A 3 7.63 4.13 20.17
N VAL A 4 8.35 3.17 19.56
CA VAL A 4 9.63 3.31 18.82
C VAL A 4 10.84 3.80 19.65
N HIS A 5 11.76 2.88 19.98
CA HIS A 5 13.07 3.23 20.58
C HIS A 5 14.08 3.79 19.56
N ASP A 6 14.03 3.33 18.30
CA ASP A 6 14.94 3.79 17.23
C ASP A 6 14.25 3.72 15.85
N ALA A 7 14.01 4.88 15.24
CA ALA A 7 13.43 4.98 13.90
C ALA A 7 14.36 4.49 12.76
N ARG A 8 15.61 4.10 13.08
CA ARG A 8 16.57 3.50 12.14
C ARG A 8 16.43 1.99 12.03
N THR A 9 15.79 1.33 13.00
CA THR A 9 15.47 -0.10 12.90
C THR A 9 14.41 -0.33 11.83
N SER A 10 14.46 -1.48 11.14
CA SER A 10 13.44 -1.80 10.12
C SER A 10 12.10 -2.04 10.80
N HIS A 11 11.08 -1.30 10.36
CA HIS A 11 9.71 -1.40 10.85
C HIS A 11 8.85 -2.06 9.78
N TRP A 12 8.47 -3.31 10.03
CA TRP A 12 7.82 -4.20 9.08
C TRP A 12 6.49 -4.74 9.62
N GLU A 13 6.05 -4.21 10.76
CA GLU A 13 4.80 -4.53 11.44
C GLU A 13 4.05 -3.27 11.87
N PHE A 14 2.75 -3.43 12.08
CA PHE A 14 1.89 -2.39 12.60
C PHE A 14 1.86 -2.40 14.13
N TYR A 15 2.28 -1.30 14.77
CA TYR A 15 2.20 -1.22 16.24
C TYR A 15 0.76 -1.32 16.77
N LEU A 16 -0.18 -0.70 16.07
CA LEU A 16 -1.61 -0.81 16.37
C LEU A 16 -2.22 -1.97 15.58
N GLN A 17 -1.99 -3.20 16.01
CA GLN A 17 -2.51 -4.40 15.34
C GLN A 17 -4.05 -4.43 15.21
N ARG A 18 -4.76 -3.71 16.09
CA ARG A 18 -6.22 -3.55 16.05
C ARG A 18 -6.58 -2.09 16.33
N ILE A 19 -7.52 -1.53 15.56
CA ILE A 19 -8.09 -0.22 15.88
C ILE A 19 -8.97 -0.33 17.13
N PRO A 20 -8.73 0.48 18.18
CA PRO A 20 -9.48 0.44 19.44
C PRO A 20 -11.00 0.43 19.21
N SER A 21 -11.72 -0.37 20.01
CA SER A 21 -13.19 -0.49 19.96
C SER A 21 -13.76 -0.97 18.62
N THR A 22 -12.93 -1.54 17.73
CA THR A 22 -13.38 -2.12 16.46
C THR A 22 -12.87 -3.55 16.28
N ARG A 23 -13.35 -4.22 15.23
CA ARG A 23 -12.83 -5.52 14.76
C ARG A 23 -11.85 -5.37 13.59
N LEU A 24 -11.30 -4.18 13.39
CA LEU A 24 -10.43 -3.85 12.27
C LEU A 24 -8.99 -4.17 12.65
N LEU A 25 -8.37 -5.03 11.84
CA LEU A 25 -7.03 -5.56 12.06
C LEU A 25 -6.09 -5.01 11.00
N ALA A 26 -4.85 -4.73 11.43
CA ALA A 26 -3.78 -4.40 10.52
C ALA A 26 -3.39 -5.63 9.68
N PRO A 27 -2.72 -5.42 8.53
CA PRO A 27 -1.90 -6.48 7.94
C PRO A 27 -0.91 -7.03 8.97
N ARG A 28 -0.59 -8.32 8.87
CA ARG A 28 0.42 -8.95 9.72
C ARG A 28 1.83 -8.50 9.31
N GLU A 29 2.84 -9.02 9.99
CA GLU A 29 4.25 -8.80 9.67
C GLU A 29 4.53 -8.93 8.17
N ARG A 30 5.35 -8.04 7.61
CA ARG A 30 5.65 -7.94 6.17
C ARG A 30 4.41 -7.82 5.30
N LEU A 31 3.38 -7.11 5.78
CA LEU A 31 2.12 -6.94 5.05
C LEU A 31 1.41 -8.25 4.72
N ASP A 32 1.65 -9.30 5.50
CA ASP A 32 0.98 -10.58 5.29
C ASP A 32 -0.56 -10.43 5.47
N GLY A 33 -1.30 -11.09 4.57
CA GLY A 33 -2.74 -10.93 4.41
C GLY A 33 -3.18 -9.74 3.55
N MET A 34 -2.26 -8.88 3.10
CA MET A 34 -2.55 -7.78 2.18
C MET A 34 -2.37 -8.21 0.72
N CYS A 35 -3.36 -7.96 -0.13
CA CYS A 35 -3.22 -8.16 -1.58
C CYS A 35 -2.64 -6.92 -2.28
N PHE A 36 -2.19 -7.09 -3.51
CA PHE A 36 -1.56 -6.01 -4.27
C PHE A 36 -2.51 -4.83 -4.52
N GLN A 37 -3.76 -5.10 -4.93
CA GLN A 37 -4.77 -4.05 -5.11
C GLN A 37 -5.05 -3.27 -3.83
N GLN A 38 -5.08 -3.95 -2.67
CA GLN A 38 -5.23 -3.30 -1.38
C GLN A 38 -4.09 -2.30 -1.13
N PHE A 39 -2.84 -2.71 -1.38
CA PHE A 39 -1.69 -1.83 -1.22
C PHE A 39 -1.75 -0.62 -2.15
N MET A 40 -2.02 -0.83 -3.44
CA MET A 40 -2.15 0.26 -4.42
C MET A 40 -3.18 1.30 -3.97
N MET A 41 -4.32 0.85 -3.44
CA MET A 41 -5.37 1.73 -2.95
C MET A 41 -4.94 2.50 -1.69
N VAL A 42 -4.32 1.82 -0.71
CA VAL A 42 -3.79 2.47 0.50
C VAL A 42 -2.76 3.52 0.14
N ASP A 43 -1.79 3.18 -0.72
CA ASP A 43 -0.70 4.07 -1.10
C ASP A 43 -1.16 5.27 -1.93
N THR A 44 -2.18 5.08 -2.77
CA THR A 44 -2.85 6.16 -3.48
C THR A 44 -3.48 7.16 -2.51
N TYR A 45 -4.22 6.69 -1.51
CA TYR A 45 -4.84 7.59 -0.52
C TYR A 45 -3.81 8.22 0.41
N PHE A 46 -2.77 7.49 0.80
CA PHE A 46 -1.63 8.03 1.53
C PHE A 46 -1.00 9.21 0.78
N SER A 47 -0.69 9.04 -0.51
CA SER A 47 -0.07 10.06 -1.35
C SER A 47 -0.99 11.27 -1.54
N ARG A 48 -2.29 11.05 -1.76
CA ARG A 48 -3.28 12.13 -1.86
C ARG A 48 -3.43 12.91 -0.57
N PHE A 49 -3.39 12.25 0.59
CA PHE A 49 -3.38 12.94 1.87
C PHE A 49 -2.11 13.77 2.05
N LEU A 50 -0.94 13.22 1.71
CA LEU A 50 0.33 13.96 1.78
C LEU A 50 0.30 15.27 0.99
N ILE A 51 -0.28 15.25 -0.21
CA ILE A 51 -0.34 16.41 -1.11
C ILE A 51 -1.44 17.39 -0.69
N THR A 52 -2.65 16.89 -0.47
CA THR A 52 -3.83 17.77 -0.32
C THR A 52 -4.13 18.14 1.12
N LYS A 53 -3.59 17.38 2.10
CA LYS A 53 -3.89 17.45 3.53
C LYS A 53 -5.38 17.29 3.88
N LYS A 54 -6.22 16.86 2.93
CA LYS A 54 -7.66 16.63 3.18
C LYS A 54 -7.86 15.35 3.98
N GLU A 55 -8.48 15.48 5.16
CA GLU A 55 -8.73 14.35 6.08
C GLU A 55 -9.51 13.19 5.43
N GLU A 56 -10.32 13.46 4.40
CA GLU A 56 -11.03 12.41 3.65
C GLU A 56 -10.10 11.33 3.07
N PHE A 57 -8.88 11.71 2.68
CA PHE A 57 -7.91 10.75 2.15
C PHE A 57 -7.22 9.98 3.26
N LEU A 58 -7.03 10.59 4.43
CA LEU A 58 -6.56 9.88 5.62
C LEU A 58 -7.59 8.83 6.06
N ASP A 59 -8.88 9.19 6.10
CA ASP A 59 -9.96 8.26 6.42
C ASP A 59 -10.00 7.08 5.42
N ARG A 60 -9.91 7.37 4.12
CA ARG A 60 -9.90 6.35 3.07
C ARG A 60 -8.66 5.46 3.14
N MET A 61 -7.49 6.02 3.46
CA MET A 61 -6.26 5.26 3.66
C MET A 61 -6.43 4.27 4.81
N VAL A 62 -6.88 4.73 5.98
CA VAL A 62 -7.10 3.87 7.16
C VAL A 62 -8.17 2.81 6.88
N ALA A 63 -9.28 3.21 6.24
CA ALA A 63 -10.38 2.31 5.86
C ALA A 63 -9.92 1.17 4.94
N SER A 64 -8.98 1.45 4.04
CA SER A 64 -8.43 0.50 3.08
C SER A 64 -7.33 -0.37 3.70
N LEU A 65 -6.62 0.17 4.70
CA LEU A 65 -5.49 -0.50 5.32
C LEU A 65 -5.92 -1.58 6.31
N TYR A 66 -6.90 -1.29 7.16
CA TYR A 66 -7.35 -2.21 8.20
C TYR A 66 -8.58 -2.99 7.74
N LEU A 67 -8.58 -4.31 7.87
CA LEU A 67 -9.68 -5.17 7.45
C LEU A 67 -10.22 -6.00 8.60
N LYS A 68 -11.48 -6.42 8.53
CA LYS A 68 -11.95 -7.52 9.37
C LYS A 68 -11.38 -8.82 8.84
N GLU A 69 -11.28 -9.82 9.71
CA GLU A 69 -10.71 -11.13 9.42
C GLU A 69 -11.29 -11.82 8.17
N ASN A 70 -12.59 -11.62 7.91
CA ASN A 70 -13.29 -12.19 6.75
C ASN A 70 -13.48 -11.19 5.58
N GLU A 71 -12.97 -9.97 5.65
CA GLU A 71 -13.11 -9.00 4.56
C GLU A 71 -11.95 -9.08 3.57
N ARG A 72 -12.23 -8.91 2.28
CA ARG A 72 -11.24 -8.94 1.19
C ARG A 72 -11.50 -7.81 0.19
N PHE A 73 -10.47 -7.40 -0.55
CA PHE A 73 -10.58 -6.38 -1.61
C PHE A 73 -11.13 -6.91 -2.93
N ALA A 74 -10.93 -8.21 -3.17
CA ALA A 74 -11.51 -8.93 -4.29
C ALA A 74 -11.77 -10.37 -3.82
N LEU A 75 -12.85 -10.95 -4.32
CA LEU A 75 -13.22 -12.34 -4.04
C LEU A 75 -12.59 -13.19 -5.14
N SER A 76 -11.73 -14.14 -4.79
CA SER A 76 -11.30 -15.14 -5.76
C SER A 76 -12.44 -16.11 -6.04
N PHE A 77 -12.64 -16.46 -7.32
CA PHE A 77 -13.58 -17.50 -7.75
C PHE A 77 -13.27 -18.88 -7.14
N GLU A 78 -12.06 -19.10 -6.63
CA GLU A 78 -11.60 -20.41 -6.12
C GLU A 78 -11.93 -20.65 -4.64
N SER A 79 -12.51 -19.68 -3.94
CA SER A 79 -12.84 -19.85 -2.52
C SER A 79 -14.18 -20.57 -2.34
N ALA A 80 -14.15 -21.91 -2.42
CA ALA A 80 -15.30 -22.72 -2.02
C ALA A 80 -15.70 -22.37 -0.56
N PRO A 81 -17.00 -22.18 -0.26
CA PRO A 81 -17.44 -21.85 1.08
C PRO A 81 -17.05 -22.97 2.06
N SER A 82 -16.31 -22.60 3.11
CA SER A 82 -15.92 -23.55 4.16
C SER A 82 -16.99 -23.60 5.24
N LEU A 83 -17.46 -24.80 5.61
CA LEU A 83 -18.43 -24.97 6.69
C LEU A 83 -17.90 -24.51 8.07
N PHE A 84 -16.58 -24.41 8.23
CA PHE A 84 -15.92 -24.06 9.50
C PHE A 84 -15.30 -22.66 9.53
N LYS A 85 -15.30 -21.93 8.41
CA LYS A 85 -14.77 -20.56 8.34
C LYS A 85 -15.82 -19.62 7.78
N ARG A 86 -15.91 -18.41 8.34
CA ARG A 86 -16.77 -17.38 7.78
C ARG A 86 -16.39 -17.11 6.33
N ASN A 87 -17.38 -17.11 5.45
CA ASN A 87 -17.18 -16.80 4.04
C ASN A 87 -16.52 -15.42 3.88
N PRO A 88 -15.58 -15.29 2.91
CA PRO A 88 -14.99 -14.01 2.60
C PRO A 88 -16.07 -13.03 2.10
N VAL A 89 -15.99 -11.79 2.54
CA VAL A 89 -16.93 -10.71 2.18
C VAL A 89 -16.14 -9.59 1.54
N LEU A 90 -16.67 -9.01 0.47
CA LEU A 90 -16.05 -7.87 -0.18
C LEU A 90 -16.07 -6.64 0.76
N LEU A 91 -14.96 -5.90 0.81
CA LEU A 91 -14.87 -4.65 1.55
C LEU A 91 -15.93 -3.65 1.05
N ASN A 92 -16.78 -3.18 1.97
CA ASN A 92 -17.73 -2.11 1.69
C ASN A 92 -17.22 -0.79 2.30
N MET A 93 -16.69 0.08 1.44
CA MET A 93 -16.13 1.37 1.87
C MET A 93 -17.19 2.34 2.41
N GLU A 94 -18.40 2.33 1.86
CA GLU A 94 -19.49 3.21 2.31
C GLU A 94 -19.89 2.92 3.76
N LYS A 95 -19.95 1.63 4.13
CA LYS A 95 -20.21 1.21 5.51
C LYS A 95 -18.99 1.40 6.42
N ARG A 96 -17.77 1.37 5.87
CA ARG A 96 -16.52 1.51 6.64
C ARG A 96 -16.25 2.96 7.05
N LEU A 97 -16.43 3.90 6.13
CA LEU A 97 -16.00 5.28 6.32
C LEU A 97 -16.62 5.97 7.55
N PRO A 98 -17.92 5.79 7.88
CA PRO A 98 -18.49 6.36 9.10
C PRO A 98 -17.77 5.89 10.38
N VAL A 99 -17.40 4.61 10.46
CA VAL A 99 -16.67 4.04 11.60
C VAL A 99 -15.28 4.66 11.73
N ILE A 100 -14.57 4.80 10.61
CA ILE A 100 -13.23 5.41 10.60
C ILE A 100 -13.29 6.90 10.92
N ARG A 101 -14.29 7.61 10.38
CA ARG A 101 -14.49 9.05 10.63
C ARG A 101 -14.66 9.36 12.10
N ALA A 102 -15.35 8.49 12.84
CA ALA A 102 -15.59 8.60 14.27
C ALA A 102 -14.33 8.36 15.14
N LEU A 103 -13.24 7.85 14.57
CA LEU A 103 -11.97 7.69 15.30
C LEU A 103 -11.35 9.06 15.61
N SER A 104 -10.63 9.13 16.73
CA SER A 104 -9.87 10.33 17.08
C SER A 104 -8.76 10.60 16.07
N LYS A 105 -8.37 11.88 15.92
CA LYS A 105 -7.32 12.26 14.97
C LYS A 105 -5.98 11.60 15.32
N GLU A 106 -5.68 11.51 16.61
CA GLU A 106 -4.46 10.92 17.15
C GLU A 106 -4.29 9.47 16.70
N ILE A 107 -5.36 8.68 16.73
CA ILE A 107 -5.35 7.31 16.22
C ILE A 107 -5.04 7.31 14.72
N LYS A 108 -5.76 8.12 13.92
CA LYS A 108 -5.54 8.15 12.47
C LYS A 108 -4.11 8.58 12.11
N PHE A 109 -3.56 9.56 12.82
CA PHE A 109 -2.18 10.01 12.64
C PHE A 109 -1.15 8.97 13.10
N ALA A 110 -1.38 8.25 14.19
CA ALA A 110 -0.51 7.15 14.60
C ALA A 110 -0.45 6.04 13.53
N LEU A 111 -1.61 5.69 12.95
CA LEU A 111 -1.70 4.74 11.84
C LEU A 111 -0.97 5.24 10.59
N PHE A 112 -1.11 6.52 10.27
CA PHE A 112 -0.40 7.17 9.17
C PHE A 112 1.13 7.18 9.37
N LEU A 113 1.59 7.53 10.57
CA LEU A 113 3.01 7.51 10.91
C LEU A 113 3.59 6.10 10.81
N ASN A 114 2.87 5.10 11.28
CA ASN A 114 3.35 3.72 11.15
C ASN A 114 3.40 3.28 9.66
N PHE A 115 2.45 3.71 8.82
CA PHE A 115 2.55 3.45 7.37
C PHE A 115 3.75 4.15 6.71
N ILE A 116 4.17 5.33 7.19
CA ILE A 116 5.44 5.96 6.74
C ILE A 116 6.63 5.05 7.05
N LEU A 117 6.67 4.45 8.24
CA LEU A 117 7.75 3.53 8.63
C LEU A 117 7.77 2.28 7.75
N ILE A 118 6.59 1.72 7.45
CA ILE A 118 6.44 0.62 6.49
C ILE A 118 6.95 1.03 5.10
N LYS A 119 6.57 2.20 4.58
CA LYS A 119 7.08 2.69 3.28
C LYS A 119 8.59 2.86 3.28
N ARG A 120 9.19 3.34 4.37
CA ARG A 120 10.64 3.46 4.52
C ARG A 120 11.31 2.08 4.44
N TRP A 121 10.75 1.07 5.13
CA TRP A 121 11.23 -0.30 5.03
C TRP A 121 11.09 -0.85 3.60
N LEU A 122 9.97 -0.62 2.93
CA LEU A 122 9.75 -1.03 1.53
C LEU A 122 10.76 -0.38 0.58
N GLY A 123 11.11 0.89 0.79
CA GLY A 123 12.16 1.59 0.03
C GLY A 123 13.54 0.94 0.15
N ALA A 124 13.85 0.35 1.31
CA ALA A 124 15.09 -0.41 1.49
C ALA A 124 15.00 -1.82 0.89
N ALA A 125 13.86 -2.49 1.01
CA ALA A 125 13.67 -3.87 0.56
C ALA A 125 13.47 -4.00 -0.97
N TYR A 126 12.84 -3.00 -1.60
CA TYR A 126 12.48 -3.00 -3.02
C TYR A 126 12.84 -1.64 -3.67
N PRO A 127 14.14 -1.28 -3.72
CA PRO A 127 14.58 0.06 -4.09
C PRO A 127 14.24 0.47 -5.51
N HIS A 128 14.07 -0.47 -6.44
CA HIS A 128 13.68 -0.12 -7.82
C HIS A 128 12.20 0.18 -7.96
N LEU A 129 11.36 -0.43 -7.11
CA LEU A 129 9.92 -0.18 -7.07
C LEU A 129 9.58 1.04 -6.19
N PHE A 130 10.32 1.22 -5.10
CA PHE A 130 10.18 2.33 -4.16
C PHE A 130 11.50 3.10 -4.07
N PRO A 131 11.86 3.88 -5.11
CA PRO A 131 13.11 4.64 -5.10
C PRO A 131 13.15 5.60 -3.91
N GLN A 132 14.33 5.74 -3.31
CA GLN A 132 14.53 6.72 -2.26
C GLN A 132 14.57 8.13 -2.86
N ALA A 133 14.17 9.13 -2.08
CA ALA A 133 14.11 10.53 -2.54
C ALA A 133 15.43 11.03 -3.16
N GLU A 134 16.58 10.56 -2.68
CA GLU A 134 17.89 10.91 -3.24
C GLU A 134 18.13 10.32 -4.65
N GLU A 135 17.59 9.13 -4.95
CA GLU A 135 17.66 8.54 -6.28
C GLU A 135 16.70 9.23 -7.25
N GLU A 136 15.51 9.61 -6.77
CA GLU A 136 14.54 10.40 -7.53
C GLU A 136 15.12 11.76 -7.93
N GLU A 137 15.86 12.43 -7.02
CA GLU A 137 16.52 13.69 -7.33
C GLU A 137 17.64 13.53 -8.36
N LYS A 138 18.43 12.44 -8.31
CA LYS A 138 19.47 12.14 -9.30
C LYS A 138 18.90 11.79 -10.68
N GLU A 139 17.81 11.00 -10.75
CA GLU A 139 17.10 10.71 -12.01
C GLU A 139 16.41 11.96 -12.58
N SER A 140 15.79 12.78 -11.73
CA SER A 140 15.16 14.04 -12.14
C SER A 140 16.18 15.06 -12.64
N GLN A 141 17.39 15.08 -12.08
CA GLN A 141 18.50 15.91 -12.57
C GLN A 141 19.01 15.43 -13.93
N ARG A 142 19.01 14.11 -14.22
CA ARG A 142 19.35 13.56 -15.54
C ARG A 142 18.29 13.85 -16.61
N LYS A 143 17.02 14.02 -16.22
CA LYS A 143 15.89 14.37 -17.11
C LYS A 143 15.64 15.89 -17.25
N LYS A 144 16.60 16.74 -16.84
CA LYS A 144 16.48 18.21 -16.97
C LYS A 144 16.57 18.69 -18.41
N ASN A 145 15.46 18.61 -19.13
CA ASN A 145 15.14 19.56 -20.22
C ASN A 145 13.66 20.01 -20.23
N LYS A 146 12.89 19.77 -19.16
CA LYS A 146 11.62 20.47 -18.95
C LYS A 146 11.54 21.06 -17.54
N LYS A 147 11.50 22.39 -17.50
CA LYS A 147 11.19 23.21 -16.33
C LYS A 147 9.75 22.92 -15.90
N GLU A 148 9.54 21.95 -15.03
CA GLU A 148 8.32 21.89 -14.23
C GLU A 148 8.68 21.68 -12.76
N GLN A 149 8.01 22.46 -11.92
CA GLN A 149 8.17 22.55 -10.47
C GLN A 149 8.24 21.15 -9.83
N LYS A 150 9.02 21.01 -8.74
CA LYS A 150 9.08 19.83 -7.85
C LYS A 150 7.67 19.47 -7.34
N LYS A 151 6.81 18.88 -8.18
CA LYS A 151 5.57 18.24 -7.78
C LYS A 151 5.98 16.94 -7.13
N GLN A 152 5.55 16.76 -5.88
CA GLN A 152 5.70 15.50 -5.17
C GLN A 152 5.07 14.41 -6.03
N VAL A 153 5.90 13.58 -6.67
CA VAL A 153 5.46 12.62 -7.68
C VAL A 153 4.70 11.52 -6.94
N THR A 154 3.38 11.45 -7.14
CA THR A 154 2.62 10.30 -6.67
C THR A 154 3.02 9.08 -7.47
N THR A 155 3.25 7.95 -6.81
CA THR A 155 3.47 6.67 -7.49
C THR A 155 2.28 6.38 -8.41
N ASN A 156 2.53 6.33 -9.72
CA ASN A 156 1.50 6.03 -10.70
C ASN A 156 1.24 4.53 -10.75
N TRP A 157 0.45 4.04 -9.78
CA TRP A 157 0.15 2.62 -9.64
C TRP A 157 -0.54 2.03 -10.86
N LEU A 158 -1.30 2.81 -11.63
CA LEU A 158 -1.94 2.33 -12.87
C LEU A 158 -0.88 2.01 -13.92
N GLU A 159 0.06 2.92 -14.16
CA GLU A 159 1.16 2.68 -15.10
C GLU A 159 2.07 1.52 -14.67
N ILE A 160 2.35 1.41 -13.37
CA ILE A 160 3.09 0.26 -12.83
C ILE A 160 2.31 -1.04 -13.03
N PHE A 161 1.00 -1.02 -12.80
CA PHE A 161 0.13 -2.18 -12.99
C PHE A 161 0.00 -2.57 -14.47
N ASP A 162 -0.20 -1.61 -15.36
CA ASP A 162 -0.33 -1.84 -16.81
C ASP A 162 0.98 -2.39 -17.38
N SER A 163 2.13 -1.82 -17.01
CA SER A 163 3.45 -2.36 -17.39
C SER A 163 3.73 -3.74 -16.78
N PHE A 164 3.12 -4.05 -15.63
CA PHE A 164 3.26 -5.32 -14.97
C PHE A 164 2.47 -6.44 -15.63
N VAL A 165 1.22 -6.14 -15.98
CA VAL A 165 0.29 -7.05 -16.69
C VAL A 165 0.73 -7.21 -18.14
N GLY A 166 1.20 -6.14 -18.79
CA GLY A 166 1.57 -6.13 -20.21
C GLY A 166 0.43 -6.63 -21.08
N ASP A 167 0.73 -7.52 -22.03
CA ASP A 167 -0.26 -8.11 -22.94
C ASP A 167 -1.20 -9.14 -22.26
N ASN A 168 -0.92 -9.54 -21.00
CA ASN A 168 -1.70 -10.54 -20.26
C ASN A 168 -2.89 -9.93 -19.50
N ILE A 169 -3.59 -8.97 -20.11
CA ILE A 169 -4.80 -8.31 -19.57
C ILE A 169 -5.86 -9.32 -19.07
N PRO A 170 -6.09 -10.47 -19.75
CA PRO A 170 -7.03 -11.48 -19.26
C PRO A 170 -6.70 -12.07 -17.87
N GLN A 171 -5.48 -11.86 -17.37
CA GLN A 171 -5.04 -12.32 -16.05
C GLN A 171 -4.92 -11.18 -15.02
N ALA A 172 -5.37 -9.96 -15.35
CA ALA A 172 -5.25 -8.79 -14.48
C ALA A 172 -5.82 -9.02 -13.07
N GLU A 173 -6.96 -9.71 -12.96
CA GLU A 173 -7.58 -10.03 -11.67
C GLU A 173 -6.66 -10.86 -10.76
N LYS A 174 -5.93 -11.83 -11.34
CA LYS A 174 -4.97 -12.66 -10.59
C LYS A 174 -3.86 -11.81 -9.98
N TYR A 175 -3.39 -10.80 -10.71
CA TYR A 175 -2.38 -9.87 -10.21
C TYR A 175 -2.92 -8.93 -9.13
N GLN A 176 -4.19 -8.53 -9.20
CA GLN A 176 -4.84 -7.69 -8.19
C GLN A 176 -4.94 -8.41 -6.83
N ILE A 177 -5.30 -9.70 -6.84
CA ILE A 177 -5.47 -10.51 -5.61
C ILE A 177 -4.16 -11.14 -5.10
N MET A 178 -3.06 -11.04 -5.87
CA MET A 178 -1.76 -11.59 -5.50
C MET A 178 -1.30 -11.04 -4.13
N PRO A 179 -0.68 -11.86 -3.28
CA PRO A 179 -0.01 -11.36 -2.07
C PRO A 179 0.95 -10.22 -2.41
N VAL A 180 0.85 -9.13 -1.67
CA VAL A 180 1.55 -7.87 -2.03
C VAL A 180 3.08 -8.06 -2.13
N MET A 181 3.65 -8.88 -1.26
CA MET A 181 5.09 -9.12 -1.22
C MET A 181 5.60 -9.90 -2.45
N ASP A 182 4.77 -10.79 -3.01
CA ASP A 182 5.09 -11.47 -4.26
C ASP A 182 5.03 -10.50 -5.43
N ALA A 183 3.99 -9.66 -5.48
CA ALA A 183 3.87 -8.62 -6.51
C ALA A 183 5.10 -7.70 -6.49
N PHE A 184 5.50 -7.21 -5.31
CA PHE A 184 6.69 -6.36 -5.16
C PHE A 184 7.97 -7.02 -5.60
N ARG A 185 8.19 -8.30 -5.26
CA ARG A 185 9.35 -9.06 -5.69
C ARG A 185 9.43 -9.15 -7.21
N ILE A 186 8.32 -9.45 -7.88
CA ILE A 186 8.28 -9.57 -9.34
C ILE A 186 8.49 -8.21 -10.00
N LEU A 187 7.78 -7.17 -9.52
CA LEU A 187 7.87 -5.80 -10.03
C LEU A 187 9.28 -5.23 -9.89
N ASN A 188 9.87 -5.32 -8.69
CA ASN A 188 11.21 -4.81 -8.43
C ASN A 188 12.25 -5.49 -9.32
N ARG A 189 12.11 -6.81 -9.56
CA ARG A 189 12.96 -7.56 -10.49
C ARG A 189 12.77 -7.05 -11.93
N LYS A 190 11.53 -6.93 -12.42
CA LYS A 190 11.23 -6.45 -13.77
C LYS A 190 11.80 -5.05 -14.02
N ILE A 191 11.59 -4.11 -13.09
CA ILE A 191 12.10 -2.73 -13.21
C ILE A 191 13.64 -2.73 -13.28
N ARG A 192 14.30 -3.50 -12.41
CA ARG A 192 15.76 -3.66 -12.42
C ARG A 192 16.27 -4.17 -13.78
N ASP A 193 15.64 -5.22 -14.29
CA ASP A 193 16.08 -5.87 -15.53
C ASP A 193 15.83 -4.96 -16.75
N ALA A 194 14.72 -4.22 -16.77
CA ALA A 194 14.44 -3.19 -17.78
C ALA A 194 15.48 -2.05 -17.76
N LYS A 195 15.91 -1.60 -16.56
CA LYS A 195 16.99 -0.59 -16.43
C LYS A 195 18.34 -1.10 -16.94
N LYS A 196 18.59 -2.42 -16.90
CA LYS A 196 19.83 -3.03 -17.43
C LYS A 196 19.85 -3.14 -18.95
N HIS A 197 18.70 -3.35 -19.59
CA HIS A 197 18.62 -3.50 -21.05
C HIS A 197 18.60 -2.17 -21.82
N ASN A 198 18.28 -1.05 -21.15
CA ASN A 198 18.30 0.29 -21.73
C ASN A 198 19.65 1.02 -21.55
N HIS A 199 20.68 0.31 -21.13
CA HIS A 199 22.08 0.75 -21.02
C HIS A 199 22.97 -0.16 -21.84
#